data_AF-A0A645DRK2-F1
#
_entry.id   AF-A0A645DRK2-F1
#
_cell.length_a   1.000
_cell.length_b   1.000
_cell.length_c   1.000
_cell.angle_alpha   90.00
_cell.angle_beta   90.00
_cell.angle_gamma   90.00
#
_symmetry.space_group_name_H-M   'P 1'
#
loop_
_entity.id
_entity.type
_entity.pdbx_description
1 polymer ?
#
loop_
_entity_poly.entity_id
_entity_poly.type
_entity_poly.pdbx_seq_one_letter_code
_entity_poly.pdbx_strand_id
1 'polypeptide(L)'
;MREGDTLTFKGGSGVRSYLAVAGGWDVETVLGSKSTYTRAKLGGYQGRPLKKEDSLNVGSIVTSLRWQGSLPMNLVDEFFSTEKPIRVLWGPQDDYFSEKEKARFLEQSWTVNKDSDRMGYRLDGNPLIHLDKKEIISDGVCQGAIQVPGHGQPIVLLADAQTTGGYPKIATIISSDLGRPAHYKAGDFIQFQSVTYEGAIQIMKERQQQIHFVQDWIQSRERATSHLWHIYIDSKHYRVQVDEKPENQ
;
A
#
# COMPACT_ATOMS: atom_id res chain seq x y z
N MET A 1 -13.96 -0.68 -19.95
CA MET A 1 -13.79 -1.93 -20.71
C MET A 1 -15.15 -2.36 -21.24
N ARG A 2 -15.17 -2.98 -22.41
CA ARG A 2 -16.33 -3.61 -23.03
C ARG A 2 -16.16 -5.13 -22.95
N GLU A 3 -17.26 -5.84 -23.15
CA GLU A 3 -17.22 -7.30 -23.30
C GLU A 3 -16.27 -7.69 -24.45
N GLY A 4 -15.43 -8.69 -24.22
CA GLY A 4 -14.41 -9.14 -25.17
C GLY A 4 -13.09 -8.35 -25.14
N ASP A 5 -13.00 -7.23 -24.40
CA ASP A 5 -11.73 -6.50 -24.25
C ASP A 5 -10.69 -7.35 -23.50
N THR A 6 -9.44 -7.33 -23.97
CA THR A 6 -8.30 -7.93 -23.28
C THR A 6 -7.39 -6.84 -22.71
N LEU A 7 -7.13 -6.90 -21.40
CA LEU A 7 -6.17 -6.03 -20.72
C LEU A 7 -4.88 -6.79 -20.43
N THR A 8 -3.75 -6.27 -20.93
CA THR A 8 -2.42 -6.86 -20.73
C THR A 8 -1.49 -5.88 -20.05
N PHE A 9 -0.81 -6.32 -19.00
CA PHE A 9 0.23 -5.54 -18.32
C PHE A 9 1.60 -5.95 -18.85
N LYS A 10 2.41 -4.97 -19.23
CA LYS A 10 3.86 -5.12 -19.39
C LYS A 10 4.49 -4.59 -18.11
N GLY A 11 5.49 -5.29 -17.56
CA GLY A 11 6.07 -4.97 -16.25
C GLY A 11 6.44 -3.49 -16.09
N GLY A 12 6.30 -2.97 -14.87
CA GLY A 12 6.58 -1.57 -14.52
C GLY A 12 7.84 -1.38 -13.66
N SER A 13 8.09 -0.14 -13.24
CA SER A 13 9.23 0.23 -12.38
C SER A 13 9.18 -0.41 -10.99
N GLY A 14 7.99 -0.73 -10.45
CA GLY A 14 7.81 -1.35 -9.12
C GLY A 14 7.54 -2.87 -9.11
N VAL A 15 7.29 -3.44 -7.92
CA VAL A 15 6.97 -4.88 -7.72
C VAL A 15 5.49 -5.19 -7.83
N ARG A 16 4.64 -4.25 -7.41
CA ARG A 16 3.20 -4.48 -7.21
C ARG A 16 2.39 -3.48 -8.01
N SER A 17 1.29 -3.96 -8.55
CA SER A 17 0.25 -3.18 -9.20
C SER A 17 -1.10 -3.68 -8.73
N TYR A 18 -2.09 -2.80 -8.75
CA TYR A 18 -3.44 -3.10 -8.27
C TYR A 18 -4.43 -2.90 -9.42
N LEU A 19 -5.33 -3.86 -9.59
CA LEU A 19 -6.45 -3.78 -10.52
C LEU A 19 -7.74 -3.78 -9.73
N ALA A 20 -8.47 -2.68 -9.83
CA ALA A 20 -9.82 -2.55 -9.30
C ALA A 20 -10.82 -2.54 -10.45
N VAL A 21 -11.99 -3.11 -10.21
CA VAL A 21 -13.13 -3.17 -11.14
C VAL A 21 -14.35 -2.57 -10.45
N ALA A 22 -15.22 -1.90 -11.22
CA ALA A 22 -16.48 -1.38 -10.70
C ALA A 22 -17.31 -2.53 -10.11
N GLY A 23 -17.93 -2.30 -8.95
CA GLY A 23 -18.64 -3.34 -8.18
C GLY A 23 -17.72 -4.24 -7.35
N GLY A 24 -16.40 -4.20 -7.57
CA GLY A 24 -15.43 -5.03 -6.88
C GLY A 24 -15.46 -6.50 -7.32
N TRP A 25 -14.52 -7.29 -6.80
CA TRP A 25 -14.46 -8.72 -7.07
C TRP A 25 -15.46 -9.49 -6.19
N ASP A 26 -16.28 -10.32 -6.83
CA ASP A 26 -17.24 -11.19 -6.15
C ASP A 26 -16.56 -12.49 -5.74
N VAL A 27 -16.00 -12.45 -4.53
CA VAL A 27 -15.34 -13.56 -3.85
C VAL A 27 -15.94 -13.68 -2.45
N GLU A 28 -15.85 -14.88 -1.88
CA GLU A 28 -16.35 -15.17 -0.54
C GLU A 28 -15.70 -14.26 0.52
N THR A 29 -16.52 -13.72 1.42
CA THR A 29 -16.04 -13.01 2.60
C THR A 29 -15.75 -14.02 3.71
N VAL A 30 -14.48 -14.12 4.10
CA VAL A 30 -14.01 -15.02 5.16
C VAL A 30 -13.53 -14.17 6.33
N LEU A 31 -14.06 -14.42 7.53
CA LEU A 31 -13.76 -13.65 8.75
C LEU A 31 -13.95 -12.12 8.57
N GLY A 32 -14.96 -11.72 7.80
CA GLY A 32 -15.26 -10.30 7.53
C GLY A 32 -14.35 -9.63 6.49
N SER A 33 -13.49 -10.37 5.79
CA SER A 33 -12.57 -9.84 4.77
C SER A 33 -12.60 -10.65 3.47
N LYS A 34 -12.27 -9.99 2.36
CA LYS A 34 -12.06 -10.62 1.04
C LYS A 34 -10.58 -10.86 0.69
N SER A 35 -9.66 -10.50 1.59
CA SER A 35 -8.22 -10.69 1.38
C SER A 35 -7.83 -12.15 1.32
N THR A 36 -6.85 -12.49 0.48
CA THR A 36 -6.27 -13.85 0.42
C THR A 36 -5.12 -13.98 1.41
N TYR A 37 -5.20 -14.94 2.33
CA TYR A 37 -4.08 -15.40 3.14
C TYR A 37 -3.60 -16.77 2.64
N THR A 38 -2.58 -16.75 1.80
CA THR A 38 -2.15 -17.92 1.01
C THR A 38 -1.60 -19.08 1.85
N ARG A 39 -0.99 -18.78 3.01
CA ARG A 39 -0.40 -19.81 3.89
C ARG A 39 -1.44 -20.72 4.53
N ALA A 40 -2.57 -20.15 4.95
CA ALA A 40 -3.68 -20.90 5.50
C ALA A 40 -4.75 -21.25 4.46
N LYS A 41 -4.56 -20.84 3.19
CA LYS A 41 -5.53 -20.97 2.10
C LYS A 41 -6.89 -20.37 2.43
N LEU A 42 -6.90 -19.15 2.98
CA LEU A 42 -8.13 -18.46 3.39
C LEU A 42 -8.43 -17.26 2.50
N GLY A 43 -9.72 -17.04 2.23
CA GLY A 43 -10.23 -15.84 1.56
C GLY A 43 -9.83 -15.68 0.09
N GLY A 44 -10.28 -14.58 -0.51
CA GLY A 44 -10.07 -14.28 -1.93
C GLY A 44 -10.57 -15.40 -2.86
N TYR A 45 -9.86 -15.62 -3.96
CA TYR A 45 -10.21 -16.69 -4.90
C TYR A 45 -9.60 -18.03 -4.46
N GLN A 46 -10.43 -18.86 -3.82
CA GLN A 46 -10.07 -20.23 -3.38
C GLN A 46 -8.82 -20.28 -2.45
N GLY A 47 -8.52 -19.20 -1.72
CA GLY A 47 -7.38 -19.15 -0.80
C GLY A 47 -6.00 -19.15 -1.46
N ARG A 48 -5.90 -18.87 -2.77
CA ARG A 48 -4.64 -19.02 -3.54
C ARG A 48 -4.40 -17.89 -4.53
N PRO A 49 -3.16 -17.75 -5.04
CA PRO A 49 -2.90 -16.93 -6.22
C PRO A 49 -3.73 -17.39 -7.42
N LEU A 50 -4.10 -16.44 -8.27
CA LEU A 50 -4.78 -16.71 -9.54
C LEU A 50 -3.89 -17.52 -10.47
N LYS A 51 -4.52 -18.34 -11.30
CA LYS A 51 -3.93 -19.20 -12.30
C LYS A 51 -4.55 -18.91 -13.66
N LYS A 52 -3.86 -19.33 -14.71
CA LYS A 52 -4.39 -19.31 -16.07
C LYS A 52 -5.74 -20.04 -16.10
N GLU A 53 -6.70 -19.49 -16.83
CA GLU A 53 -8.09 -19.98 -16.95
C GLU A 53 -8.96 -19.81 -15.70
N ASP A 54 -8.49 -19.17 -14.63
CA ASP A 54 -9.38 -18.76 -13.53
C ASP A 54 -10.36 -17.69 -14.01
N SER A 55 -11.61 -17.77 -13.56
CA SER A 55 -12.66 -16.79 -13.83
C SER A 55 -13.24 -16.27 -12.52
N LEU A 56 -13.35 -14.95 -12.40
CA LEU A 56 -13.87 -14.26 -11.24
C LEU A 56 -15.08 -13.44 -11.65
N ASN A 57 -16.14 -13.56 -10.85
CA ASN A 57 -17.31 -12.70 -11.00
C ASN A 57 -16.99 -11.30 -10.47
N VAL A 58 -17.68 -10.32 -11.03
CA VAL A 58 -17.71 -8.95 -10.54
C VAL A 58 -19.00 -8.74 -9.77
N GLY A 59 -18.89 -8.01 -8.66
CA GLY A 59 -20.05 -7.63 -7.86
C GLY A 59 -21.00 -6.70 -8.62
N SER A 60 -22.22 -6.59 -8.11
CA SER A 60 -23.21 -5.67 -8.67
C SER A 60 -22.68 -4.23 -8.69
N ILE A 61 -22.73 -3.61 -9.86
CA ILE A 61 -22.39 -2.20 -10.00
C ILE A 61 -23.58 -1.38 -9.47
N VAL A 62 -23.39 -0.74 -8.32
CA VAL A 62 -24.45 0.04 -7.65
C VAL A 62 -24.67 1.41 -8.32
N THR A 63 -23.78 1.82 -9.22
CA THR A 63 -23.83 3.14 -9.88
C THR A 63 -23.86 3.04 -11.40
N SER A 64 -24.70 3.83 -12.06
CA SER A 64 -24.77 3.96 -13.53
C SER A 64 -23.60 4.76 -14.12
N LEU A 65 -22.66 5.21 -13.28
CA LEU A 65 -21.59 6.13 -13.66
C LEU A 65 -20.56 5.50 -14.58
N ARG A 66 -20.47 6.06 -15.79
CA ARG A 66 -19.34 5.88 -16.70
C ARG A 66 -18.26 6.90 -16.34
N TRP A 67 -17.47 6.62 -15.30
CA TRP A 67 -16.32 7.47 -15.01
C TRP A 67 -15.30 7.40 -16.15
N GLN A 68 -14.89 8.57 -16.64
CA GLN A 68 -13.75 8.76 -17.53
C GLN A 68 -12.86 9.84 -16.92
N GLY A 69 -11.72 9.44 -16.39
CA GLY A 69 -10.73 10.36 -15.84
C GLY A 69 -9.46 9.63 -15.46
N SER A 70 -8.48 10.36 -14.99
CA SER A 70 -7.35 9.84 -14.21
C SER A 70 -7.34 10.57 -12.87
N LEU A 71 -6.85 9.90 -11.83
CA LEU A 71 -6.55 10.60 -10.59
C LEU A 71 -5.54 11.72 -10.89
N PRO A 72 -5.60 12.86 -10.17
CA PRO A 72 -4.53 13.86 -10.23
C PRO A 72 -3.20 13.18 -9.88
N MET A 73 -2.30 13.05 -10.86
CA MET A 73 -1.09 12.21 -10.70
C MET A 73 -0.18 12.67 -9.56
N ASN A 74 -0.16 13.98 -9.29
CA ASN A 74 0.62 14.58 -8.21
C ASN A 74 0.27 14.06 -6.82
N LEU A 75 -0.91 13.45 -6.63
CA LEU A 75 -1.27 12.82 -5.37
C LEU A 75 -0.70 11.41 -5.24
N VAL A 76 -0.56 10.65 -6.32
CA VAL A 76 -0.22 9.22 -6.24
C VAL A 76 1.29 8.98 -6.07
N ASP A 77 2.12 9.80 -6.72
CA ASP A 77 3.57 9.60 -6.77
C ASP A 77 4.24 9.76 -5.40
N GLU A 78 3.71 10.62 -4.52
CA GLU A 78 4.28 10.82 -3.18
C GLU A 78 4.10 9.59 -2.27
N PHE A 79 3.03 8.82 -2.45
CA PHE A 79 2.68 7.72 -1.53
C PHE A 79 3.49 6.46 -1.70
N PHE A 80 4.01 6.23 -2.91
CA PHE A 80 4.71 5.01 -3.27
C PHE A 80 6.14 5.28 -3.75
N SER A 81 6.64 6.51 -3.58
CA SER A 81 8.00 6.87 -3.92
C SER A 81 9.00 6.00 -3.16
N THR A 82 9.92 5.41 -3.90
CA THR A 82 11.08 4.67 -3.40
C THR A 82 12.31 5.58 -3.22
N GLU A 83 12.19 6.87 -3.53
CA GLU A 83 13.30 7.84 -3.53
C GLU A 83 13.52 8.51 -2.15
N LYS A 84 12.52 8.45 -1.27
CA LYS A 84 12.61 9.01 0.09
C LYS A 84 12.91 7.90 1.11
N PRO A 85 13.57 8.20 2.25
CA PRO A 85 13.69 7.26 3.36
C PRO A 85 12.31 6.83 3.92
N ILE A 86 12.21 5.61 4.43
CA ILE A 86 11.02 5.09 5.13
C ILE A 86 11.02 5.59 6.57
N ARG A 87 9.92 6.21 7.00
CA ARG A 87 9.81 6.83 8.32
C ARG A 87 9.45 5.82 9.40
N VAL A 88 10.16 5.88 10.52
CA VAL A 88 10.02 4.94 11.64
C VAL A 88 9.93 5.65 13.00
N LEU A 89 9.28 5.01 13.94
CA LEU A 89 9.36 5.30 15.38
C LEU A 89 10.29 4.27 16.04
N TRP A 90 11.07 4.68 17.03
CA TRP A 90 11.94 3.75 17.77
C TRP A 90 11.13 2.77 18.62
N GLY A 91 11.71 1.60 18.84
CA GLY A 91 11.24 0.63 19.81
C GLY A 91 10.19 -0.37 19.28
N PRO A 92 9.69 -1.23 20.17
CA PRO A 92 9.79 -1.13 21.64
C PRO A 92 11.08 -1.63 22.30
N GLN A 93 12.04 -2.21 21.58
CA GLN A 93 13.32 -2.68 22.14
C GLN A 93 14.53 -1.96 21.51
N ASP A 94 14.41 -0.66 21.26
CA ASP A 94 15.53 0.13 20.74
C ASP A 94 16.64 0.30 21.79
N ASP A 95 16.31 0.19 23.07
CA ASP A 95 17.23 0.17 24.21
C ASP A 95 18.19 -1.04 24.19
N TYR A 96 17.94 -2.05 23.35
CA TYR A 96 18.84 -3.20 23.17
C TYR A 96 19.99 -2.88 22.19
N PHE A 97 19.99 -1.68 21.61
CA PHE A 97 20.97 -1.21 20.64
C PHE A 97 21.63 0.06 21.16
N SER A 98 22.95 0.15 21.02
CA SER A 98 23.65 1.39 21.37
C SER A 98 23.26 2.53 20.42
N GLU A 99 23.48 3.79 20.83
CA GLU A 99 23.28 4.94 19.95
C GLU A 99 24.06 4.82 18.62
N LYS A 100 25.25 4.20 18.65
CA LYS A 100 26.05 3.90 17.45
C LYS A 100 25.32 2.97 16.48
N GLU A 101 24.59 1.98 17.00
CA GLU A 101 23.86 0.99 16.20
C GLU A 101 22.55 1.58 15.67
N LYS A 102 21.88 2.43 16.46
CA LYS A 102 20.73 3.22 16.00
C LYS A 102 21.12 4.21 14.91
N ALA A 103 22.26 4.89 15.05
CA ALA A 103 22.82 5.75 13.99
C ALA A 103 23.13 4.93 12.73
N ARG A 104 23.84 3.79 12.88
CA ARG A 104 24.10 2.87 11.75
C ARG A 104 22.81 2.45 11.04
N PHE A 105 21.75 2.12 11.79
CA PHE A 105 20.47 1.70 11.22
C PHE A 105 19.85 2.77 10.30
N LEU A 106 20.00 4.05 10.63
CA LEU A 106 19.49 5.17 9.83
C LEU A 106 20.42 5.60 8.69
N GLU A 107 21.74 5.61 8.93
CA GLU A 107 22.72 6.16 8.00
C GLU A 107 23.04 5.23 6.82
N GLN A 108 22.95 3.92 7.02
CA GLN A 108 23.25 2.96 5.96
C GLN A 108 22.04 2.71 5.05
N SER A 109 22.35 2.34 3.80
CA SER A 109 21.36 1.79 2.88
C SER A 109 21.28 0.27 3.05
N TRP A 110 20.07 -0.22 3.27
CA TRP A 110 19.77 -1.64 3.44
C TRP A 110 19.33 -2.26 2.11
N THR A 111 19.98 -3.32 1.66
CA THR A 111 19.61 -4.04 0.44
C THR A 111 18.44 -4.99 0.71
N VAL A 112 17.39 -4.95 -0.11
CA VAL A 112 16.29 -5.90 -0.02
C VAL A 112 16.77 -7.28 -0.48
N ASN A 113 16.73 -8.25 0.42
CA ASN A 113 17.10 -9.63 0.15
C ASN A 113 16.06 -10.31 -0.74
N LYS A 114 16.52 -11.25 -1.58
CA LYS A 114 15.68 -12.06 -2.49
C LYS A 114 14.61 -12.91 -1.79
N ASP A 115 14.80 -13.24 -0.50
CA ASP A 115 13.89 -14.07 0.30
C ASP A 115 12.79 -13.22 0.98
N SER A 116 12.55 -11.99 0.49
CA SER A 116 11.51 -11.08 0.95
C SER A 116 10.15 -11.40 0.31
N ASP A 117 9.09 -11.45 1.11
CA ASP A 117 7.74 -11.79 0.67
C ASP A 117 6.64 -10.95 1.36
N ARG A 118 5.39 -11.43 1.37
CA ARG A 118 4.26 -10.75 2.05
C ARG A 118 4.30 -10.84 3.58
N MET A 119 5.06 -11.77 4.15
CA MET A 119 5.27 -11.81 5.60
C MET A 119 6.24 -10.73 6.04
N GLY A 120 7.32 -10.57 5.29
CA GLY A 120 8.33 -9.63 5.69
C GLY A 120 9.44 -9.44 4.68
N TYR A 121 10.01 -8.25 4.75
CA TYR A 121 11.16 -7.85 3.95
C TYR A 121 12.42 -8.05 4.75
N ARG A 122 13.28 -8.93 4.26
CA ARG A 122 14.60 -9.22 4.84
C ARG A 122 15.60 -8.24 4.24
N LEU A 123 16.40 -7.64 5.09
CA LEU A 123 17.30 -6.57 4.71
C LEU A 123 18.74 -6.97 4.99
N ASP A 124 19.58 -6.87 3.97
CA ASP A 124 21.02 -7.12 4.07
C ASP A 124 21.77 -5.79 4.18
N GLY A 125 22.72 -5.72 5.10
CA GLY A 125 23.61 -4.58 5.27
C GLY A 125 24.73 -4.90 6.25
N ASN A 126 25.35 -3.85 6.78
CA ASN A 126 26.27 -4.00 7.91
C ASN A 126 25.44 -4.43 9.14
N PRO A 127 25.68 -5.63 9.70
CA PRO A 127 24.88 -6.15 10.79
C PRO A 127 24.83 -5.21 11.99
N LEU A 128 23.65 -5.10 12.61
CA LEU A 128 23.49 -4.43 13.89
C LEU A 128 23.97 -5.33 15.03
N ILE A 129 24.56 -4.71 16.04
CA ILE A 129 25.07 -5.40 17.24
C ILE A 129 24.13 -5.12 18.40
N HIS A 130 23.64 -6.18 19.04
CA HIS A 130 22.86 -6.08 20.28
C HIS A 130 23.80 -5.78 21.45
N LEU A 131 23.38 -4.93 22.39
CA LEU A 131 24.11 -4.62 23.62
C LEU A 131 24.23 -5.84 24.53
N ASP A 132 23.15 -6.62 24.64
CA ASP A 132 23.10 -7.80 25.50
C ASP A 132 22.19 -8.88 24.88
N LYS A 133 20.87 -8.69 24.97
CA LYS A 133 19.88 -9.70 24.56
C LYS A 133 19.61 -9.71 23.07
N LYS A 134 19.83 -10.87 22.44
CA LYS A 134 19.50 -11.12 21.02
C LYS A 134 18.11 -11.69 20.79
N GLU A 135 17.44 -12.05 21.89
CA GLU A 135 16.11 -12.65 21.93
C GLU A 135 15.33 -12.05 23.10
N ILE A 136 14.01 -12.07 22.97
CA ILE A 136 13.07 -11.66 24.00
C ILE A 136 12.10 -12.80 24.27
N ILE A 137 11.42 -12.74 25.43
CA ILE A 137 10.20 -13.52 25.63
C ILE A 137 9.25 -13.15 24.49
N SER A 138 8.67 -14.16 23.83
CA SER A 138 7.79 -13.93 22.69
C SER A 138 6.65 -12.98 23.09
N ASP A 139 6.51 -11.93 22.32
CA ASP A 139 5.51 -10.87 22.53
C ASP A 139 4.74 -10.62 21.22
N GLY A 140 3.62 -9.91 21.33
CA GLY A 140 2.85 -9.43 20.19
C GLY A 140 3.70 -8.59 19.25
N VAL A 141 3.48 -8.77 17.95
CA VAL A 141 4.10 -7.93 16.92
C VAL A 141 3.02 -7.28 16.07
N CYS A 142 3.31 -6.06 15.61
CA CYS A 142 2.46 -5.32 14.70
C CYS A 142 3.08 -5.25 13.31
N GLN A 143 2.25 -4.98 12.31
CA GLN A 143 2.72 -4.67 10.97
C GLN A 143 3.63 -3.44 11.00
N GLY A 144 4.74 -3.49 10.26
CA GLY A 144 5.75 -2.45 10.23
C GLY A 144 6.83 -2.58 11.30
N ALA A 145 6.68 -3.48 12.28
CA ALA A 145 7.75 -3.75 13.24
C ALA A 145 9.00 -4.27 12.53
N ILE A 146 10.17 -3.76 12.93
CA ILE A 146 11.46 -4.09 12.36
C ILE A 146 12.21 -4.96 13.37
N GLN A 147 12.13 -6.27 13.18
CA GLN A 147 12.81 -7.25 14.01
C GLN A 147 14.29 -7.35 13.63
N VAL A 148 15.16 -7.50 14.62
CA VAL A 148 16.59 -7.72 14.40
C VAL A 148 16.98 -9.02 15.12
N PRO A 149 17.06 -10.16 14.40
CA PRO A 149 17.52 -11.41 14.99
C PRO A 149 18.99 -11.35 15.41
N GLY A 150 19.49 -12.44 16.01
CA GLY A 150 20.87 -12.51 16.54
C GLY A 150 21.98 -12.35 15.49
N HIS A 151 21.68 -12.50 14.20
CA HIS A 151 22.62 -12.23 13.10
C HIS A 151 22.65 -10.75 12.67
N GLY A 152 21.84 -9.88 13.29
CA GLY A 152 21.90 -8.43 13.11
C GLY A 152 21.30 -7.88 11.81
N GLN A 153 20.66 -8.72 10.99
CA GLN A 153 20.04 -8.30 9.72
C GLN A 153 18.55 -8.03 9.94
N PRO A 154 18.04 -6.81 9.68
CA PRO A 154 16.66 -6.46 9.97
C PRO A 154 15.63 -7.21 9.12
N ILE A 155 14.44 -7.41 9.69
CA ILE A 155 13.26 -7.97 9.02
C ILE A 155 12.08 -7.05 9.30
N VAL A 156 11.54 -6.42 8.26
CA VAL A 156 10.32 -5.60 8.32
C VAL A 156 9.11 -6.51 8.22
N LEU A 157 8.26 -6.55 9.24
CA LEU A 157 7.04 -7.35 9.24
C LEU A 157 5.92 -6.70 8.43
N LEU A 158 5.26 -7.47 7.56
CA LEU A 158 4.23 -7.01 6.63
C LEU A 158 2.88 -7.73 6.86
N ALA A 159 1.95 -7.59 5.91
CA ALA A 159 0.54 -7.96 6.08
C ALA A 159 0.29 -9.43 6.44
N ASP A 160 1.17 -10.34 6.04
CA ASP A 160 1.02 -11.79 6.29
C ASP A 160 1.96 -12.29 7.41
N ALA A 161 2.55 -11.37 8.19
CA ALA A 161 3.48 -11.70 9.27
C ALA A 161 2.81 -12.52 10.38
N GLN A 162 3.65 -13.21 11.15
CA GLN A 162 3.27 -13.83 12.41
C GLN A 162 2.72 -12.79 13.41
N THR A 163 1.85 -13.21 14.32
CA THR A 163 1.26 -12.33 15.35
C THR A 163 2.12 -12.19 16.60
N THR A 164 3.08 -13.09 16.80
CA THR A 164 4.02 -13.09 17.93
C THR A 164 5.44 -13.35 17.45
N GLY A 165 6.44 -12.81 18.14
CA GLY A 165 7.84 -13.08 17.81
C GLY A 165 8.81 -12.87 18.96
N GLY A 166 9.90 -13.64 18.96
CA GLY A 166 10.95 -13.62 19.99
C GLY A 166 12.16 -12.75 19.66
N TYR A 167 12.11 -11.92 18.63
CA TYR A 167 13.23 -11.04 18.26
C TYR A 167 13.00 -9.59 18.74
N PRO A 168 14.07 -8.91 19.23
CA PRO A 168 14.03 -7.49 19.54
C PRO A 168 13.59 -6.67 18.31
N LYS A 169 12.76 -5.65 18.55
CA LYS A 169 12.28 -4.72 17.53
C LYS A 169 12.96 -3.37 17.73
N ILE A 170 13.87 -3.02 16.83
CA ILE A 170 14.61 -1.75 16.92
C ILE A 170 13.72 -0.55 16.63
N ALA A 171 12.76 -0.70 15.70
CA ALA A 171 11.89 0.38 15.26
C ALA A 171 10.60 -0.18 14.66
N THR A 172 9.63 0.70 14.42
CA THR A 172 8.35 0.39 13.79
C THR A 172 8.05 1.43 12.71
N ILE A 173 7.76 0.98 11.48
CA ILE A 173 7.35 1.85 10.38
C ILE A 173 6.01 2.52 10.71
N ILE A 174 5.91 3.83 10.47
CA ILE A 174 4.66 4.56 10.69
C ILE A 174 3.56 4.10 9.73
N SER A 175 2.31 4.18 10.15
CA SER A 175 1.14 3.74 9.37
C SER A 175 1.12 4.31 7.94
N SER A 176 1.45 5.59 7.78
CA SER A 176 1.49 6.28 6.48
C SER A 176 2.53 5.73 5.50
N ASP A 177 3.54 5.01 5.99
CA ASP A 177 4.64 4.47 5.18
C ASP A 177 4.58 2.94 5.01
N LEU A 178 3.64 2.24 5.67
CA LEU A 178 3.55 0.76 5.67
C LEU A 178 3.46 0.14 4.28
N GLY A 179 2.88 0.85 3.31
CA GLY A 179 2.77 0.38 1.93
C GLY A 179 4.09 0.44 1.16
N ARG A 180 5.02 1.31 1.57
CA ARG A 180 6.23 1.65 0.80
C ARG A 180 7.22 0.50 0.64
N PRO A 181 7.53 -0.32 1.67
CA PRO A 181 8.40 -1.49 1.50
C PRO A 181 7.96 -2.40 0.36
N ALA A 182 6.65 -2.55 0.13
CA ALA A 182 6.10 -3.42 -0.89
C ALA A 182 6.39 -2.95 -2.35
N HIS A 183 7.04 -1.82 -2.54
CA HIS A 183 7.44 -1.33 -3.86
C HIS A 183 8.92 -1.58 -4.20
N TYR A 184 9.72 -2.02 -3.23
CA TYR A 184 11.12 -2.36 -3.43
C TYR A 184 11.28 -3.83 -3.90
N LYS A 185 12.08 -4.03 -4.94
CA LYS A 185 12.49 -5.32 -5.50
C LYS A 185 13.72 -5.85 -4.77
N ALA A 186 13.99 -7.15 -4.90
CA ALA A 186 15.26 -7.72 -4.46
C ALA A 186 16.43 -6.98 -5.13
N GLY A 187 17.41 -6.58 -4.33
CA GLY A 187 18.55 -5.76 -4.76
C GLY A 187 18.34 -4.24 -4.64
N ASP A 188 17.09 -3.77 -4.47
CA ASP A 188 16.86 -2.34 -4.22
C ASP A 188 17.35 -1.94 -2.82
N PHE A 189 17.54 -0.64 -2.61
CA PHE A 189 18.03 -0.07 -1.36
C PHE A 189 16.93 0.66 -0.60
N ILE A 190 16.82 0.38 0.70
CA ILE A 190 15.93 1.08 1.64
C ILE A 190 16.80 1.87 2.62
N GLN A 191 16.46 3.13 2.82
CA GLN A 191 16.97 3.94 3.93
C GLN A 191 15.84 4.23 4.91
N PHE A 192 16.19 4.45 6.17
CA PHE A 192 15.25 4.75 7.23
C PHE A 192 15.48 6.15 7.79
N GLN A 193 14.40 6.77 8.27
CA GLN A 193 14.45 8.04 8.97
C GLN A 193 13.60 7.96 10.23
N SER A 194 14.18 8.25 11.39
CA SER A 194 13.40 8.37 12.63
C SER A 194 12.53 9.63 12.59
N VAL A 195 11.30 9.52 13.08
CA VAL A 195 10.42 10.66 13.36
C VAL A 195 10.02 10.68 14.82
N THR A 196 9.53 11.83 15.30
CA THR A 196 8.90 11.89 16.63
C THR A 196 7.49 11.34 16.57
N TYR A 197 6.92 10.98 17.72
CA TYR A 197 5.53 10.55 17.81
C TYR A 197 4.56 11.62 17.29
N GLU A 198 4.78 12.88 17.66
CA GLU A 198 4.01 14.03 17.20
C GLU A 198 4.15 14.21 15.68
N GLY A 199 5.36 14.04 15.15
CA GLY A 199 5.63 14.07 13.72
C GLY A 199 4.89 12.97 12.98
N ALA A 200 4.88 11.74 13.51
CA ALA A 200 4.13 10.62 12.94
C ALA A 200 2.62 10.90 12.91
N ILE A 201 2.05 11.48 13.96
CA ILE A 201 0.64 11.89 14.00
C ILE A 201 0.35 12.96 12.94
N GLN A 202 1.23 13.96 12.81
CA GLN A 202 1.04 15.03 11.85
C GLN A 202 1.03 14.49 10.41
N ILE A 203 1.99 13.61 10.09
CA ILE A 203 2.05 12.91 8.79
C ILE A 203 0.79 12.06 8.55
N MET A 204 0.27 11.39 9.58
CA MET A 204 -0.97 10.61 9.47
C MET A 204 -2.17 11.51 9.14
N LYS A 205 -2.27 12.68 9.78
CA LYS A 205 -3.34 13.65 9.49
C LYS A 205 -3.27 14.18 8.06
N GLU A 206 -2.08 14.54 7.59
CA GLU A 206 -1.86 14.99 6.21
C GLU A 206 -2.26 13.91 5.20
N ARG A 207 -1.85 12.66 5.46
CA ARG A 207 -2.23 11.51 4.63
C ARG A 207 -3.75 11.33 4.58
N GLN A 208 -4.43 11.44 5.73
CA GLN A 208 -5.88 11.33 5.82
C GLN A 208 -6.57 12.46 5.05
N GLN A 209 -6.09 13.70 5.17
CA GLN A 209 -6.63 14.84 4.42
C GLN A 209 -6.50 14.65 2.92
N GLN A 210 -5.37 14.12 2.44
CA GLN A 210 -5.18 13.80 1.02
C GLN A 210 -6.13 12.70 0.55
N ILE A 211 -6.38 11.68 1.35
CA ILE A 211 -7.36 10.62 1.02
C ILE A 211 -8.77 11.21 0.96
N HIS A 212 -9.17 12.01 1.95
CA HIS A 212 -10.47 12.69 1.94
C HIS A 212 -10.61 13.60 0.71
N PHE A 213 -9.56 14.36 0.36
CA PHE A 213 -9.55 15.16 -0.86
C PHE A 213 -9.79 14.32 -2.11
N VAL A 214 -9.16 13.15 -2.24
CA VAL A 214 -9.39 12.24 -3.38
C VAL A 214 -10.82 11.74 -3.39
N GLN A 215 -11.39 11.38 -2.24
CA GLN A 215 -12.77 10.93 -2.12
C GLN A 215 -13.76 12.04 -2.52
N ASP A 216 -13.58 13.26 -2.00
CA ASP A 216 -14.39 14.43 -2.32
C ASP A 216 -14.26 14.78 -3.81
N TRP A 217 -13.04 14.70 -4.35
CA TRP A 217 -12.78 14.93 -5.78
C TRP A 217 -13.52 13.89 -6.65
N ILE A 218 -13.47 12.60 -6.30
CA ILE A 218 -14.23 11.55 -7.00
C ILE A 218 -15.73 11.87 -6.93
N GLN A 219 -16.28 12.13 -5.74
CA GLN A 219 -17.70 12.44 -5.56
C GLN A 219 -18.14 13.70 -6.30
N SER A 220 -17.30 14.73 -6.38
CA SER A 220 -17.61 15.94 -7.16
C SER A 220 -17.76 15.66 -8.66
N ARG A 221 -16.99 14.69 -9.18
CA ARG A 221 -17.06 14.24 -10.57
C ARG A 221 -18.21 13.28 -10.82
N GLU A 222 -18.60 12.50 -9.81
CA GLU A 222 -19.83 11.70 -9.84
C GLU A 222 -21.08 12.57 -9.97
N ARG A 223 -21.08 13.77 -9.35
CA ARG A 223 -22.18 14.74 -9.44
C ARG A 223 -22.18 15.57 -10.73
N ALA A 224 -21.06 15.63 -11.45
CA ALA A 224 -20.96 16.35 -12.72
C ALA A 224 -21.45 15.46 -13.87
N THR A 225 -22.76 15.42 -14.08
CA THR A 225 -23.38 14.70 -15.19
C THR A 225 -23.24 15.48 -16.49
N SER A 226 -22.26 15.14 -17.32
CA SER A 226 -22.21 15.66 -18.68
C SER A 226 -23.21 14.92 -19.57
N HIS A 227 -24.25 15.64 -20.00
CA HIS A 227 -25.25 15.09 -20.91
C HIS A 227 -24.91 15.50 -22.33
N LEU A 228 -24.74 14.52 -23.21
CA LEU A 228 -24.52 14.75 -24.63
C LEU A 228 -25.86 14.70 -25.36
N TRP A 229 -26.33 15.87 -25.78
CA TRP A 229 -27.58 16.02 -26.51
C TRP A 229 -27.32 16.17 -28.00
N HIS A 230 -28.16 15.52 -28.80
CA HIS A 230 -28.26 15.75 -30.23
C HIS A 230 -29.47 16.64 -30.48
N ILE A 231 -29.22 17.90 -30.80
CA ILE A 231 -30.26 18.91 -31.00
C ILE A 231 -30.33 19.24 -32.48
N TYR A 232 -31.55 19.31 -33.02
CA TYR A 232 -31.80 19.76 -34.39
C TYR A 232 -32.54 21.09 -34.35
N ILE A 233 -31.96 22.14 -34.94
CA ILE A 233 -32.56 23.48 -35.06
C ILE A 233 -32.47 23.89 -36.53
N ASP A 234 -33.60 24.26 -37.14
CA ASP A 234 -33.70 24.66 -38.56
C ASP A 234 -32.96 23.73 -39.53
N SER A 235 -33.16 22.41 -39.36
CA SER A 235 -32.51 21.36 -40.16
C SER A 235 -30.98 21.24 -39.99
N LYS A 236 -30.37 21.97 -39.05
CA LYS A 236 -28.95 21.84 -38.67
C LYS A 236 -28.80 20.99 -37.42
N HIS A 237 -27.81 20.09 -37.44
CA HIS A 237 -27.49 19.19 -36.35
C HIS A 237 -26.43 19.78 -35.44
N TYR A 238 -26.70 19.80 -34.14
CA TYR A 238 -25.79 20.26 -33.11
C TYR A 238 -25.56 19.14 -32.11
N ARG A 239 -24.28 18.88 -31.81
CA ARG A 239 -23.87 18.05 -30.69
C ARG A 239 -23.56 18.97 -29.52
N VAL A 240 -24.41 18.96 -28.51
CA VAL A 240 -24.31 19.86 -27.36
C VAL A 240 -23.92 19.04 -26.14
N GLN A 241 -22.79 19.36 -25.54
CA GLN A 241 -22.40 18.83 -24.25
C GLN A 241 -22.82 19.84 -23.18
N VAL A 242 -23.71 19.42 -22.29
CA VAL A 242 -24.12 20.22 -21.13
C VAL A 242 -23.42 19.64 -19.92
N ASP A 243 -22.49 20.39 -19.35
CA ASP A 243 -21.87 20.05 -18.07
C ASP A 243 -22.71 20.71 -16.97
N GLU A 244 -23.55 19.92 -16.27
CA GLU A 244 -24.20 20.41 -15.06
C GLU A 244 -23.14 20.58 -13.97
N LYS A 245 -22.79 21.84 -13.69
CA LYS A 245 -22.04 22.17 -12.48
C LYS A 245 -23.02 22.12 -11.32
N PRO A 246 -22.71 21.43 -10.21
CA PRO A 246 -23.52 21.56 -9.00
C PRO A 246 -23.54 23.04 -8.60
N GLU A 247 -24.75 23.58 -8.36
CA GLU A 247 -24.91 24.94 -7.83
C GLU A 247 -24.09 25.07 -6.54
N ASN A 248 -23.36 26.18 -6.45
CA ASN A 248 -22.41 26.52 -5.39
C ASN A 248 -22.90 26.11 -3.98
N GLN A 249 -22.05 25.38 -3.25
CA GLN A 249 -22.00 25.49 -1.78
C GLN A 249 -21.23 26.77 -1.39
#